data_AF-A0A3D3T4A6-F1
#
_entry.id   AF-A0A3D3T4A6-F1
#
_cell.length_a   1.000
_cell.length_b   1.000
_cell.length_c   1.000
_cell.angle_alpha   90.00
_cell.angle_beta   90.00
_cell.angle_gamma   90.00
#
_symmetry.space_group_name_H-M   'P 1'
#
loop_
_entity.id
_entity.type
_entity.pdbx_description
1 polymer ?
#
loop_
_entity_poly.entity_id
_entity_poly.type
_entity_poly.pdbx_seq_one_letter_code
_entity_poly.pdbx_strand_id
1 'polypeptide(L)'
;MYIVGDTVSKRKKCLASLVEKHLISLGHEAQLIENHTNSADHTDQVVVKISIGLIHITASSDTDPNASIRASDYQDGKQDFLVDKSHVAFGWNTKDRRTIILFVPAIYVEGKTSLTKSEINQLSDQGLNKVMVKE
;
A
#
# COMPACT_ATOMS: atom_id res chain seq x y z
N MET A 1 -1.01 5.33 15.62
CA MET A 1 -0.63 3.96 15.18
C MET A 1 0.60 4.02 14.27
N TYR A 2 1.42 2.98 14.20
CA TYR A 2 2.74 3.00 13.53
C TYR A 2 3.00 1.70 12.76
N ILE A 3 3.64 1.74 11.58
CA ILE A 3 4.02 0.52 10.84
C ILE A 3 5.19 -0.15 11.59
N VAL A 4 5.00 -1.39 12.02
CA VAL A 4 5.98 -2.16 12.78
C VAL A 4 6.31 -3.49 12.12
N GLY A 5 7.51 -4.03 12.38
CA GLY A 5 7.97 -5.31 11.85
C GLY A 5 9.45 -5.28 11.43
N ASP A 6 10.19 -6.29 11.86
CA ASP A 6 11.59 -6.54 11.48
C ASP A 6 11.72 -6.99 10.01
N THR A 7 10.72 -7.69 9.47
CA THR A 7 10.70 -8.13 8.06
C THR A 7 9.75 -7.30 7.19
N VAL A 8 9.99 -7.27 5.87
CA VAL A 8 9.08 -6.65 4.88
C VAL A 8 7.68 -7.23 4.98
N SER A 9 7.57 -8.57 5.12
CA SER A 9 6.29 -9.26 5.26
C SER A 9 5.51 -8.79 6.49
N LYS A 10 6.15 -8.72 7.66
CA LYS A 10 5.50 -8.23 8.89
C LYS A 10 5.06 -6.78 8.76
N ARG A 11 5.88 -5.92 8.13
CA ARG A 11 5.49 -4.53 7.85
C ARG A 11 4.29 -4.44 6.90
N LYS A 12 4.25 -5.26 5.83
CA LYS A 12 3.09 -5.34 4.93
C LYS A 12 1.82 -5.78 5.68
N LYS A 13 1.89 -6.83 6.52
CA LYS A 13 0.75 -7.27 7.34
C LYS A 13 0.27 -6.21 8.31
N CYS A 14 1.21 -5.53 8.98
CA CYS A 14 0.90 -4.41 9.87
C CYS A 14 0.18 -3.28 9.10
N LEU A 15 0.73 -2.87 7.96
CA LEU A 15 0.10 -1.85 7.11
C LEU A 15 -1.28 -2.29 6.60
N ALA A 16 -1.44 -3.54 6.17
CA ALA A 16 -2.73 -4.09 5.74
C ALA A 16 -3.79 -3.98 6.83
N SER A 17 -3.43 -4.30 8.08
CA SER A 17 -4.33 -4.15 9.23
C SER A 17 -4.70 -2.69 9.51
N LEU A 18 -3.77 -1.75 9.29
CA LEU A 18 -4.04 -0.32 9.43
C LEU A 18 -4.96 0.18 8.30
N VAL A 19 -4.73 -0.28 7.07
CA VAL A 19 -5.55 0.02 5.90
C VAL A 19 -6.98 -0.50 6.09
N GLU A 20 -7.15 -1.75 6.50
CA GLU A 20 -8.46 -2.34 6.78
C GLU A 20 -9.24 -1.51 7.81
N LYS A 21 -8.64 -1.24 8.97
CA LYS A 21 -9.27 -0.42 10.02
C LYS A 21 -9.65 0.97 9.53
N HIS A 22 -8.77 1.61 8.74
CA HIS A 22 -9.03 2.93 8.19
C HIS A 22 -10.21 2.90 7.21
N LEU A 23 -10.25 1.93 6.29
CA LEU A 23 -11.35 1.80 5.32
C LEU A 23 -12.69 1.49 6.02
N ILE A 24 -12.68 0.65 7.06
CA ILE A 24 -13.86 0.42 7.91
C ILE A 24 -14.31 1.73 8.58
N SER A 25 -13.38 2.55 9.08
CA SER A 25 -13.71 3.84 9.68
C SER A 25 -14.32 4.86 8.71
N LEU A 26 -14.07 4.69 7.40
CA LEU A 26 -14.70 5.46 6.32
C LEU A 26 -16.06 4.88 5.89
N GLY A 27 -16.50 3.77 6.47
CA GLY A 27 -17.77 3.11 6.16
C GLY A 27 -17.70 2.05 5.05
N HIS A 28 -16.50 1.64 4.63
CA HIS A 28 -16.34 0.54 3.69
C HIS A 28 -16.34 -0.82 4.40
N GLU A 29 -16.95 -1.82 3.77
CA GLU A 29 -16.69 -3.22 4.13
C GLU A 29 -15.29 -3.58 3.63
N ALA A 30 -14.34 -3.75 4.57
CA ALA A 30 -12.96 -4.12 4.27
C ALA A 30 -12.56 -5.42 4.96
N GLN A 31 -11.83 -6.27 4.23
CA GLN A 31 -11.35 -7.55 4.73
C GLN A 31 -9.90 -7.80 4.29
N LEU A 32 -9.05 -8.16 5.24
CA LEU A 32 -7.70 -8.66 4.96
C LEU A 32 -7.75 -10.08 4.38
N ILE A 33 -7.08 -10.28 3.24
CA ILE A 33 -6.91 -11.59 2.59
C ILE A 33 -5.41 -11.91 2.54
N GLU A 34 -5.03 -13.09 3.02
CA GLU A 34 -3.66 -13.59 2.95
C GLU A 34 -3.46 -14.57 1.80
N ASN A 35 -2.25 -14.61 1.23
CA ASN A 35 -1.83 -15.54 0.16
C ASN A 35 -2.81 -15.56 -1.02
N HIS A 36 -3.17 -14.39 -1.54
CA HIS A 36 -4.06 -14.25 -2.68
C HIS A 36 -3.28 -14.37 -3.99
N THR A 37 -3.63 -15.36 -4.81
CA THR A 37 -3.11 -15.52 -6.17
C THR A 37 -4.06 -14.84 -7.16
N ASN A 38 -3.53 -13.97 -8.02
CA ASN A 38 -4.29 -13.28 -9.05
C ASN A 38 -4.30 -14.04 -10.39
N SER A 39 -4.98 -13.50 -11.40
CA SER A 39 -5.10 -14.12 -12.72
C SER A 39 -3.80 -14.19 -13.54
N ALA A 40 -2.71 -13.56 -13.07
CA ALA A 40 -1.38 -13.64 -13.66
C ALA A 40 -0.44 -14.59 -12.90
N ASP A 41 -0.99 -15.49 -12.08
CA ASP A 41 -0.26 -16.44 -11.22
C ASP A 41 0.68 -15.79 -10.18
N HIS A 42 0.53 -14.48 -9.93
CA HIS A 42 1.26 -13.78 -8.88
C HIS A 42 0.56 -13.94 -7.54
N THR A 43 1.32 -14.32 -6.50
CA THR A 43 0.79 -14.50 -5.14
C THR A 43 1.20 -13.35 -4.23
N ASP A 44 0.21 -12.52 -3.89
CA ASP A 44 0.32 -11.50 -2.87
C ASP A 44 0.22 -12.12 -1.46
N GLN A 45 1.20 -11.86 -0.60
CA GLN A 45 1.15 -12.33 0.79
C GLN A 45 -0.04 -11.75 1.57
N VAL A 46 -0.40 -10.49 1.27
CA VAL A 46 -1.52 -9.81 1.90
C VAL A 46 -2.09 -8.73 0.98
N VAL A 47 -3.41 -8.71 0.88
CA VAL A 47 -4.20 -7.69 0.18
C VAL A 47 -5.38 -7.29 1.05
N VAL A 48 -5.97 -6.11 0.79
CA VAL A 48 -7.23 -5.70 1.43
C VAL A 48 -8.32 -5.66 0.38
N LYS A 49 -9.38 -6.43 0.58
CA LYS A 49 -10.57 -6.44 -0.28
C LYS A 49 -11.58 -5.44 0.24
N ILE A 50 -12.10 -4.61 -0.66
CA ILE A 50 -13.24 -3.72 -0.42
C ILE A 50 -14.25 -3.85 -1.56
N SER A 51 -15.41 -3.22 -1.41
CA SER A 51 -16.48 -3.24 -2.41
C SER A 51 -16.03 -2.74 -3.80
N ILE A 52 -15.09 -1.80 -3.87
CA ILE A 52 -14.55 -1.26 -5.13
C ILE A 52 -13.38 -2.08 -5.71
N GLY A 53 -12.94 -3.15 -5.04
CA GLY A 53 -11.91 -4.07 -5.55
C GLY A 53 -10.85 -4.47 -4.52
N LEU A 54 -9.75 -5.04 -5.03
CA LEU A 54 -8.60 -5.44 -4.23
C LEU A 54 -7.55 -4.32 -4.15
N ILE A 55 -6.91 -4.19 -3.00
CA ILE A 55 -5.85 -3.22 -2.72
C ILE A 55 -4.54 -3.97 -2.43
N HIS A 56 -3.51 -3.70 -3.23
CA HIS A 56 -2.15 -4.18 -2.96
C HIS A 56 -1.49 -3.34 -1.87
N ILE A 57 -0.60 -3.96 -1.07
CA ILE A 57 0.06 -3.32 0.06
C ILE A 57 1.55 -3.12 -0.19
N THR A 58 1.97 -1.86 -0.24
CA THR A 58 3.37 -1.47 -0.41
C THR A 58 3.81 -0.61 0.79
N ALA A 59 4.79 -1.09 1.55
CA ALA A 59 5.34 -0.37 2.70
C ALA A 59 6.81 0.01 2.45
N SER A 60 7.18 1.24 2.78
CA SER A 60 8.59 1.68 2.81
C SER A 60 9.08 1.85 4.24
N SER A 61 10.32 1.41 4.49
CA SER A 61 11.04 1.71 5.73
C SER A 61 11.79 3.05 5.67
N ASP A 62 11.83 3.70 4.50
CA ASP A 62 12.51 4.96 4.33
C ASP A 62 11.71 6.11 4.96
N THR A 63 12.37 6.85 5.85
CA THR A 63 11.79 8.00 6.56
C THR A 63 12.08 9.33 5.87
N ASP A 64 12.93 9.35 4.83
CA ASP A 64 13.20 10.53 4.01
C ASP A 64 11.96 10.89 3.18
N PRO A 65 11.40 12.10 3.30
CA PRO A 65 10.25 12.54 2.51
C PRO A 65 10.50 12.57 0.99
N ASN A 66 11.76 12.63 0.53
CA ASN A 66 12.12 12.66 -0.88
C ASN A 66 12.46 11.28 -1.46
N ALA A 67 12.42 10.22 -0.64
CA ALA A 67 12.71 8.88 -1.09
C ALA A 67 11.69 8.37 -2.12
N SER A 68 12.18 7.54 -3.04
CA SER A 68 11.33 6.76 -3.94
C SER A 68 10.93 5.44 -3.32
N ILE A 69 9.69 5.03 -3.57
CA ILE A 69 9.18 3.71 -3.25
C ILE A 69 9.19 2.89 -4.55
N ARG A 70 9.76 1.69 -4.48
CA ARG A 70 9.74 0.76 -5.61
C ARG A 70 8.30 0.30 -5.85
N ALA A 71 7.88 0.36 -7.09
CA ALA A 71 6.55 -0.03 -7.55
C ALA A 71 6.64 -1.15 -8.59
N SER A 72 7.70 -1.96 -8.55
CA SER A 72 7.87 -3.17 -9.33
C SER A 72 8.49 -4.29 -8.50
N ASP A 73 8.33 -5.53 -8.93
CA ASP A 73 8.96 -6.67 -8.28
C ASP A 73 10.50 -6.52 -8.31
N TYR A 74 11.15 -7.06 -7.28
CA TYR A 74 12.60 -7.00 -7.14
C TYR A 74 13.30 -7.99 -8.07
N GLN A 75 12.67 -9.12 -8.40
CA GLN A 75 13.31 -10.21 -9.13
C GLN A 75 13.36 -9.94 -10.64
N ASP A 76 12.24 -9.54 -11.23
CA ASP A 76 12.09 -9.40 -12.69
C ASP A 76 11.66 -8.00 -13.14
N GLY A 77 11.40 -7.09 -12.20
CA GLY A 77 10.95 -5.73 -12.50
C GLY A 77 9.53 -5.65 -13.04
N LYS A 78 8.77 -6.74 -13.04
CA LYS A 78 7.38 -6.76 -13.47
C LYS A 78 6.45 -6.20 -12.40
N GLN A 79 5.20 -6.01 -12.79
CA GLN A 79 4.14 -5.50 -11.93
C GLN A 79 2.93 -6.44 -11.92
N ASP A 80 3.17 -7.75 -12.04
CA ASP A 80 2.09 -8.75 -12.11
C ASP A 80 1.18 -8.68 -10.87
N PHE A 81 1.68 -8.16 -9.73
CA PHE A 81 0.90 -7.87 -8.52
C PHE A 81 -0.22 -6.82 -8.72
N LEU A 82 -0.14 -5.97 -9.74
CA LEU A 82 -1.19 -4.98 -10.08
C LEU A 82 -2.40 -5.63 -10.74
N VAL A 83 -2.25 -6.82 -11.33
CA VAL A 83 -3.35 -7.53 -11.98
C VAL A 83 -4.46 -7.81 -10.96
N ASP A 84 -5.70 -7.53 -11.37
CA ASP A 84 -6.95 -7.58 -10.60
C ASP A 84 -7.04 -6.58 -9.43
N LYS A 85 -6.10 -5.63 -9.32
CA LYS A 85 -6.09 -4.62 -8.26
C LYS A 85 -6.71 -3.31 -8.73
N SER A 86 -7.55 -2.75 -7.88
CA SER A 86 -8.10 -1.41 -8.08
C SER A 86 -7.11 -0.32 -7.67
N HIS A 87 -6.38 -0.56 -6.57
CA HIS A 87 -5.50 0.42 -5.95
C HIS A 87 -4.25 -0.23 -5.37
N VAL A 88 -3.25 0.59 -5.11
CA VAL A 88 -2.07 0.30 -4.29
C VAL A 88 -2.09 1.23 -3.09
N ALA A 89 -2.08 0.66 -1.88
CA ALA A 89 -1.87 1.41 -0.65
C ALA A 89 -0.37 1.52 -0.36
N PHE A 90 0.15 2.74 -0.44
CA PHE A 90 1.51 3.10 -0.06
C PHE A 90 1.53 3.57 1.39
N GLY A 91 2.30 2.89 2.22
CA GLY A 91 2.48 3.25 3.62
C GLY A 91 3.93 3.50 4.00
N TRP A 92 4.19 4.55 4.76
CA TRP A 92 5.50 4.77 5.37
C TRP A 92 5.39 5.51 6.69
N ASN A 93 6.44 5.36 7.49
CA ASN A 93 6.62 6.14 8.71
C ASN A 93 7.48 7.37 8.43
N THR A 94 7.17 8.47 9.10
CA THR A 94 7.95 9.72 9.05
C THR A 94 8.78 9.89 10.32
N LYS A 95 9.84 10.70 10.25
CA LYS A 95 10.74 10.97 11.39
C LYS A 95 10.01 11.57 12.60
N ASP A 96 8.95 12.32 12.37
CA ASP A 96 8.08 12.90 13.40
C ASP A 96 7.00 11.93 13.92
N ARG A 97 7.25 10.62 13.81
CA ARG A 97 6.42 9.54 14.36
C ARG A 97 5.00 9.49 13.79
N ARG A 98 4.79 9.95 12.57
CA ARG A 98 3.53 9.76 11.84
C ARG A 98 3.62 8.55 10.92
N THR A 99 2.46 7.98 10.60
CA THR A 99 2.29 7.01 9.52
C THR A 99 1.41 7.65 8.46
N ILE A 100 1.91 7.69 7.24
CA ILE A 100 1.18 8.14 6.06
C ILE A 100 0.72 6.89 5.31
N ILE A 101 -0.57 6.84 4.96
CA ILE A 101 -1.17 5.83 4.09
C ILE A 101 -1.84 6.57 2.94
N LEU A 102 -1.34 6.38 1.73
CA LEU A 102 -1.93 6.93 0.52
C LEU A 102 -2.38 5.82 -0.42
N PHE A 103 -3.52 6.02 -1.07
CA PHE A 103 -4.09 5.07 -2.01
C PHE A 103 -3.93 5.62 -3.41
N VAL A 104 -3.29 4.87 -4.31
CA VAL A 104 -3.13 5.27 -5.71
C VAL A 104 -3.85 4.25 -6.59
N PRO A 105 -4.74 4.67 -7.50
CA PRO A 105 -5.33 3.77 -8.50
C PRO A 105 -4.26 2.99 -9.25
N ALA A 106 -4.46 1.68 -9.44
CA ALA A 106 -3.46 0.79 -10.03
C ALA A 106 -3.01 1.25 -11.43
N ILE A 107 -3.94 1.84 -12.20
CA ILE A 107 -3.69 2.43 -13.52
C ILE A 107 -2.61 3.52 -13.53
N TYR A 108 -2.38 4.22 -12.40
CA TYR A 108 -1.36 5.27 -12.30
C TYR A 108 -0.01 4.74 -11.83
N VAL A 109 0.03 3.48 -11.39
CA VAL A 109 1.25 2.76 -10.98
C VAL A 109 1.79 1.92 -12.14
N GLU A 110 0.92 1.44 -13.02
CA GLU A 110 1.28 0.64 -14.19
C GLU A 110 2.34 1.34 -15.07
N GLY A 111 3.36 0.59 -15.45
CA GLY A 111 4.52 1.06 -16.24
C GLY A 111 5.57 1.84 -15.43
N LYS A 112 5.33 2.13 -14.14
CA LYS A 112 6.27 2.88 -13.29
C LYS A 112 7.01 1.97 -12.32
N THR A 113 8.30 1.74 -12.55
CA THR A 113 9.12 0.88 -11.69
C THR A 113 9.40 1.47 -10.30
N SER A 114 9.32 2.80 -10.17
CA SER A 114 9.40 3.50 -8.88
C SER A 114 8.63 4.80 -8.93
N LEU A 115 8.20 5.26 -7.76
CA LEU A 115 7.48 6.52 -7.57
C LEU A 115 8.07 7.25 -6.36
N THR A 116 8.32 8.54 -6.49
CA THR A 116 8.63 9.41 -5.34
C THR A 116 7.41 9.58 -4.45
N LYS A 117 7.62 9.86 -3.16
CA LYS A 117 6.51 10.19 -2.24
C LYS A 117 5.69 11.39 -2.71
N SER A 118 6.31 12.35 -3.41
CA SER A 118 5.63 13.49 -4.01
C SER A 118 4.67 13.05 -5.12
N GLU A 119 5.13 12.19 -6.05
CA GLU A 119 4.28 11.63 -7.11
C GLU A 119 3.15 10.78 -6.54
N ILE A 120 3.43 9.94 -5.53
CA ILE A 120 2.39 9.16 -4.84
C ILE A 120 1.33 10.11 -4.27
N ASN A 121 1.74 11.20 -3.63
CA ASN A 121 0.80 12.18 -3.08
C ASN A 121 -0.06 12.84 -4.15
N GLN A 122 0.53 13.20 -5.30
CA GLN A 122 -0.19 13.80 -6.43
C GLN A 122 -1.18 12.84 -7.10
N LEU A 123 -0.82 11.56 -7.20
CA LEU A 123 -1.63 10.53 -7.85
C LEU A 123 -2.65 9.88 -6.91
N SER A 124 -2.59 10.21 -5.62
CA SER A 124 -3.39 9.55 -4.61
C SER A 124 -4.85 10.02 -4.59
N ASP A 125 -5.74 9.08 -4.31
CA ASP A 125 -7.15 9.32 -4.04
C ASP A 125 -7.31 9.96 -2.65
N GLN A 126 -7.59 11.25 -2.64
CA GLN A 126 -7.75 12.05 -1.43
C GLN A 126 -8.91 11.57 -0.54
N GLY A 127 -9.91 10.89 -1.10
CA GLY A 127 -11.04 10.34 -0.34
C GLY A 127 -10.66 9.17 0.56
N LEU A 128 -9.59 8.44 0.22
CA LEU A 128 -9.14 7.25 0.95
C LEU A 128 -7.90 7.50 1.80
N ASN A 129 -7.16 8.59 1.57
CA ASN A 129 -5.89 8.86 2.23
C ASN A 129 -6.01 9.03 3.76
N LYS A 130 -4.93 8.69 4.48
CA LYS A 130 -4.85 8.87 5.94
C LYS A 130 -3.45 9.27 6.40
N VAL A 131 -3.41 10.23 7.31
CA VAL A 131 -2.24 10.48 8.15
C VAL A 131 -2.61 10.12 9.59
N MET A 132 -1.80 9.27 10.22
CA MET A 132 -1.95 8.85 11.62
C MET A 132 -0.78 9.34 12.44
N VAL A 133 -1.04 9.82 13.65
CA VAL A 133 -0.01 10.20 14.61
C VAL A 133 0.19 9.03 15.59
N LYS A 134 1.44 8.74 15.96
CA LYS A 134 1.72 7.87 17.10
C LYS A 134 1.63 8.70 18.37
N GLU A 135 0.62 8.42 19.18
CA GLU A 135 0.50 8.92 20.57
C GLU A 135 1.71 8.49 21.42
#